data_AF-A0A955ZK27-F1
#
_entry.id   AF-A0A955ZK27-F1
#
_cell.length_a   1.000
_cell.length_b   1.000
_cell.length_c   1.000
_cell.angle_alpha   90.00
_cell.angle_beta   90.00
_cell.angle_gamma   90.00
#
_symmetry.space_group_name_H-M   'P 1'
#
loop_
_entity.id
_entity.type
_entity.pdbx_description
1 polymer ?
#
loop_
_entity_poly.entity_id
_entity_poly.type
_entity_poly.pdbx_seq_one_letter_code
_entity_poly.pdbx_strand_id
1 'polypeptide(L)' 'MSEKCDKRAILIVTQSVQGTASNVAKQRVELCCTEPAGHEGPHYDRTHDERWQDDGRELTTVLRHESDE' A
#
# COMPACT_ATOMS: atom_id res chain seq x y z
N MET A 1 -8.02 -5.14 24.99
CA MET A 1 -8.10 -4.64 23.60
C MET A 1 -6.77 -4.97 22.98
N SER A 2 -6.71 -5.83 21.96
CA SER A 2 -5.43 -6.08 21.28
C SER A 2 -5.07 -4.83 20.50
N GLU A 3 -3.95 -4.21 20.85
CA GLU A 3 -3.41 -3.07 20.12
C GLU A 3 -3.08 -3.51 18.70
N LYS A 4 -3.43 -2.70 17.70
CA LYS A 4 -3.06 -2.94 16.30
C LYS A 4 -1.69 -2.32 16.04
N CYS A 5 -0.96 -2.87 15.08
CA CYS A 5 0.27 -2.26 14.59
C CYS A 5 0.01 -0.84 14.07
N ASP A 6 0.88 0.10 14.44
CA ASP A 6 0.78 1.53 14.11
C ASP A 6 1.45 1.89 12.77
N LYS A 7 1.98 0.88 12.06
CA LYS A 7 2.65 1.04 10.78
C LYS A 7 1.67 1.43 9.67
N ARG A 8 2.11 2.42 8.88
CA ARG A 8 1.35 3.00 7.77
C ARG A 8 2.19 3.03 6.52
N ALA A 9 1.52 2.96 5.37
CA ALA A 9 2.13 3.09 4.06
C ALA A 9 1.25 3.90 3.12
N ILE A 10 1.80 4.33 2.00
CA ILE A 10 1.07 5.01 0.94
C ILE A 10 1.00 4.11 -0.27
N LEU A 11 -0.21 3.68 -0.64
CA LEU A 11 -0.47 3.01 -1.89
C LEU A 11 -0.69 4.05 -2.99
N ILE A 12 0.13 4.01 -4.04
CA ILE A 12 -0.08 4.73 -5.28
C ILE A 12 -0.60 3.74 -6.31
N VAL A 13 -1.85 3.92 -6.70
CA VAL A 13 -2.46 3.20 -7.82
C VAL A 13 -2.15 3.98 -9.09
N THR A 14 -1.48 3.35 -10.03
CA THR A 14 -1.18 3.90 -11.35
C THR A 14 -2.06 3.25 -12.42
N GLN A 15 -2.39 4.01 -13.45
CA GLN A 15 -3.06 3.51 -14.65
C GLN A 15 -2.23 3.84 -15.88
N SER A 16 -2.22 2.93 -16.86
CA SER A 16 -1.59 3.20 -18.15
C SER A 16 -2.46 4.11 -18.99
N VAL A 17 -1.87 5.14 -19.61
CA VAL A 17 -2.61 6.02 -20.51
C VAL A 17 -2.47 5.51 -21.95
N GLN A 18 -3.59 5.16 -22.57
CA GLN A 18 -3.63 4.64 -23.93
C GLN A 18 -2.91 5.58 -24.91
N GLY A 19 -2.06 5.01 -25.78
CA GLY A 19 -1.28 5.77 -26.75
C GLY A 19 -0.01 6.42 -26.18
N THR A 20 0.35 6.16 -24.93
CA THR A 20 1.59 6.62 -24.31
C THR A 20 2.33 5.48 -23.60
N ALA A 21 3.65 5.62 -23.43
CA ALA A 21 4.45 4.71 -22.60
C ALA A 21 4.46 5.11 -21.12
N SER A 22 3.55 5.98 -20.68
CA SER A 22 3.56 6.58 -19.35
C SER A 22 2.42 6.05 -18.50
N ASN A 23 2.74 5.77 -17.23
CA ASN A 23 1.75 5.47 -16.19
C ASN A 23 1.48 6.75 -15.39
N VAL A 24 0.20 7.05 -15.16
CA VAL A 24 -0.20 8.19 -14.34
C VAL A 24 -0.73 7.71 -13.00
N ALA A 25 -0.39 8.41 -11.92
CA ALA A 25 -0.98 8.14 -10.61
C ALA A 25 -2.48 8.48 -10.67
N LYS A 26 -3.31 7.46 -10.50
CA LYS A 26 -4.78 7.55 -10.49
C LYS A 26 -5.30 7.83 -9.09
N GLN A 27 -4.75 7.14 -8.10
CA GLN A 27 -5.22 7.20 -6.72
C GLN A 27 -4.05 7.10 -5.74
N ARG A 28 -4.17 7.82 -4.63
CA ARG A 28 -3.27 7.72 -3.48
C ARG A 28 -4.09 7.34 -2.26
N VAL A 29 -3.71 6.25 -1.59
CA VAL A 29 -4.42 5.69 -0.43
C VAL A 29 -3.47 5.54 0.74
N GLU A 30 -3.88 5.93 1.94
CA GLU A 30 -3.16 5.57 3.16
C GLU A 30 -3.55 4.15 3.58
N LEU A 31 -2.54 3.28 3.70
CA LEU A 31 -2.69 1.93 4.22
C LEU A 31 -2.41 1.94 5.72
N CYS A 32 -3.23 1.19 6.46
CA CYS A 32 -3.08 1.02 7.90
C CYS A 32 -2.94 -0.46 8.25
N CYS A 33 -1.88 -0.83 8.96
CA CYS A 33 -1.70 -2.23 9.33
C CYS A 33 -2.83 -2.69 10.26
N THR A 34 -3.44 -3.83 9.92
CA THR A 34 -4.55 -4.42 10.68
C THR A 34 -4.12 -5.61 11.53
N GLU A 35 -2.84 -5.96 11.48
CA GLU A 35 -2.24 -7.03 12.28
C GLU A 35 -2.01 -6.59 13.74
N PRO A 36 -1.88 -7.55 14.68
CA PRO A 36 -1.60 -7.26 16.08
C PRO A 36 -0.31 -6.47 16.28
N ALA A 37 -0.25 -5.61 17.30
CA ALA A 37 0.96 -4.92 17.68
C ALA A 37 2.11 -5.91 17.95
N GLY A 38 3.31 -5.58 17.47
CA GLY A 38 4.50 -6.42 17.61
C GLY A 38 4.55 -7.64 16.70
N HIS A 39 3.67 -7.75 15.69
CA HIS A 39 3.78 -8.83 14.71
C HIS A 39 5.09 -8.77 13.94
N GLU A 40 5.63 -9.94 13.60
CA GLU A 40 6.80 -10.08 12.74
C GLU A 40 6.36 -10.29 11.30
N GLY A 41 7.18 -9.85 10.35
CA GLY A 41 6.93 -10.05 8.92
C GLY A 41 6.14 -8.91 8.25
N PRO A 42 5.55 -9.16 7.08
CA PRO A 42 4.90 -8.11 6.27
C PRO A 42 3.66 -7.56 6.96
N HIS A 43 3.43 -6.27 6.78
CA HIS A 43 2.21 -5.59 7.19
C HIS A 43 1.08 -5.90 6.22
N TYR A 44 -0.15 -5.88 6.73
CA TYR A 44 -1.34 -6.17 5.95
C TYR A 44 -2.49 -5.25 6.33
N ASP A 45 -3.04 -4.57 5.33
CA ASP A 45 -4.26 -3.78 5.45
C ASP A 45 -5.43 -4.55 4.83
N ARG A 46 -6.30 -5.10 5.68
CA ARG A 46 -7.52 -5.82 5.26
C ARG A 46 -8.53 -4.95 4.53
N THR A 47 -8.48 -3.63 4.70
CA THR A 47 -9.42 -2.70 4.06
C THR A 47 -9.16 -2.59 2.57
N HIS A 48 -7.89 -2.60 2.19
CA HIS A 48 -7.42 -2.42 0.80
C HIS A 48 -6.85 -3.71 0.20
N ASP A 49 -6.88 -4.80 0.98
CA ASP A 49 -6.27 -6.10 0.68
C ASP A 49 -4.82 -5.96 0.22
N GLU A 50 -4.01 -5.17 0.95
CA GLU A 50 -2.67 -4.81 0.52
C GLU A 50 -1.62 -5.23 1.54
N ARG A 51 -0.50 -5.78 1.05
CA ARG A 51 0.61 -6.26 1.87
C ARG A 51 1.88 -5.54 1.51
N TRP A 52 2.62 -5.11 2.52
CA TRP A 52 3.91 -4.45 2.30
C TRP A 52 4.93 -4.87 3.32
N GLN A 53 6.20 -4.74 2.94
CA GLN A 53 7.31 -4.89 3.85
C GLN A 53 7.74 -3.50 4.32
N ASP A 54 7.83 -3.30 5.63
CA ASP A 54 8.43 -2.09 6.19
C ASP A 54 9.93 -2.14 5.93
N ASP A 55 10.42 -1.15 5.19
CA ASP A 55 11.83 -1.04 4.82
C ASP A 55 12.60 -0.12 5.78
N GLY A 56 12.02 0.19 6.95
CA GLY A 56 12.61 1.05 7.97
C GLY A 56 12.56 2.55 7.65
N ARG A 57 11.89 2.95 6.57
CA ARG A 57 11.60 4.36 6.26
C ARG A 57 10.48 4.89 7.16
N GLU A 58 10.43 6.21 7.33
CA GLU A 58 9.34 6.88 8.03
C GLU A 58 7.97 6.61 7.37
N LEU A 59 7.95 6.35 6.06
CA LEU A 59 6.74 6.03 5.30
C LEU A 59 7.06 5.17 4.08
N THR A 60 6.59 3.92 4.07
CA THR A 60 6.74 3.03 2.91
C THR A 60 5.75 3.42 1.82
N THR A 61 6.19 3.39 0.55
CA THR A 61 5.32 3.59 -0.62
C THR A 61 5.14 2.27 -1.36
N VAL A 62 3.88 1.90 -1.60
CA VAL A 62 3.46 0.71 -2.34
C VAL A 62 2.92 1.16 -3.69
N LEU A 63 3.26 0.45 -4.77
CA LEU A 63 2.77 0.75 -6.12
C LEU A 63 1.87 -0.38 -6.60
N ARG A 64 0.65 -0.05 -7.05
CA ARG A 64 -0.27 -0.98 -7.71
C ARG A 64 -0.58 -0.45 -9.10
N HIS A 65 -0.48 -1.30 -10.11
CA HIS A 65 -0.81 -0.93 -11.49
C HIS A 65 -2.17 -1.54 -11.84
N GLU A 66 -3.12 -0.70 -12.23
CA GLU A 66 -4.37 -1.12 -12.84
C GLU A 66 -4.20 -1.05 -14.37
N SER A 67 -4.40 -2.18 -15.05
CA SER A 67 -4.52 -2.22 -16.50
C SER A 67 -5.96 -1.89 -16.88
N ASP A 68 -6.17 -1.05 -17.89
CA ASP A 68 -7.48 -0.89 -18.54
C ASP A 68 -7.88 -2.24 -19.19
N GLU A 69 -9.07 -2.75 -18.85
CA GLU A 69 -9.75 -3.87 -19.54
C GLU A 69 -10.58 -3.37 -20.72
#